data_AF-A0A4P6WMF1-F1
#
_entry.id   AF-A0A4P6WMF1-F1
#
_cell.length_a   1.000
_cell.length_b   1.000
_cell.length_c   1.000
_cell.angle_alpha   90.00
_cell.angle_beta   90.00
_cell.angle_gamma   90.00
#
_symmetry.space_group_name_H-M   'P 1'
#
loop_
_entity.id
_entity.type
_entity.pdbx_description
1 polymer ?
#
loop_
_entity_poly.entity_id
_entity_poly.type
_entity_poly.pdbx_seq_one_letter_code
_entity_poly.pdbx_strand_id
1 'polypeptide(L)'
;MSGLIVNNKNIHGYSLLEVIIVLAIIGGIMMAIAGYTQKKVETVARQSTTDALATEIAGMVKFVHEDEILTDAQNSIKNPLYDTASNVVYAQRTGNTQINDDVATAGFYRWDILNSSRGYFRDSRCGADGQTASAIRFSREYISCKIDSVLHAQEFRLERVDLVGNATSRSIDRIDFFVAFYPGVSTDNLFIEKYINEIEDSFRNKKLAYSKALFIERKKTEPDKTKWALMKGNNTTPVERITLGQMADNLDKFRNNKTTDYGIRLSFVVGDGQYLKSDGSVGADKLCWNAQTKMSGPCLKGNAANDNQLLLSGATANAKAPGLCWDQKNSTSRICITPNDNNTGLEIRDGINETTNGGTQGDTATLMANVVIKDDKGELTTIPKVSYLSFKGNGAEIVQGANYNGNITSAIERNGLIYIPLQTCPINPEDPGKARLFPRLSVAISSVVPESMDNNNNLQIDLTKESTNRAHGIDNVGKFGGVALQIDQLGAGVMPGHPEAGWAVTATTGNYDGNNGAARVYISPKSLSIVAFMWCSSVKQL
;
A
#
# COMPACT_ATOMS: atom_id res chain seq x y z
N MET A 1 9.21 28.78 32.99
CA MET A 1 10.16 28.70 34.12
C MET A 1 11.11 27.54 33.89
N SER A 2 12.25 27.81 33.26
CA SER A 2 13.46 26.98 33.30
C SER A 2 14.63 27.96 33.14
N GLY A 3 15.46 28.04 34.18
CA GLY A 3 16.48 29.07 34.33
C GLY A 3 17.73 28.75 33.51
N LEU A 4 18.25 29.78 32.83
CA LEU A 4 19.62 29.84 32.36
C LEU A 4 20.40 30.72 33.34
N ILE A 5 21.21 30.09 34.17
CA ILE A 5 22.21 30.75 35.03
C ILE A 5 23.38 31.13 34.11
N VAL A 6 23.65 32.44 33.98
CA VAL A 6 24.88 32.95 33.37
C VAL A 6 25.76 33.48 34.49
N ASN A 7 26.89 32.80 34.71
CA ASN A 7 27.97 33.23 35.60
C ASN A 7 28.66 34.47 35.01
N ASN A 8 28.85 35.48 35.87
CA ASN A 8 29.39 36.78 35.51
C ASN A 8 30.92 36.77 35.44
N LYS A 9 31.50 36.98 34.25
CA LYS A 9 32.87 37.49 34.04
C LYS A 9 32.89 38.34 32.77
N ASN A 10 33.33 39.60 32.92
CA ASN A 10 33.53 40.67 31.92
C ASN A 10 32.26 41.37 31.40
N ILE A 11 31.77 42.36 32.16
CA ILE A 11 30.88 43.41 31.62
C ILE A 11 31.78 44.45 30.96
N HIS A 12 32.10 44.26 29.68
CA HIS A 12 32.44 45.37 28.81
C HIS A 12 31.17 46.20 28.63
N GLY A 13 31.26 47.51 28.85
CA GLY A 13 30.13 48.43 28.61
C GLY A 13 29.72 48.34 27.15
N TYR A 14 28.59 47.68 26.88
CA TYR A 14 28.00 47.66 25.55
C TYR A 14 27.73 49.10 25.11
N SER A 15 28.28 49.48 23.96
CA SER A 15 27.97 50.78 23.36
C SER A 15 26.47 50.87 23.11
N LEU A 16 25.85 52.01 23.41
CA LEU A 16 24.42 52.28 23.17
C LEU A 16 24.00 51.88 21.74
N LEU A 17 24.93 51.98 20.79
CA LEU A 17 24.75 51.60 19.39
C LEU A 17 24.49 50.09 19.21
N GLU A 18 25.21 49.21 19.93
CA GLU A 18 25.03 47.76 19.81
C GLU A 18 23.67 47.31 20.36
N VAL A 19 23.20 47.93 21.45
CA VAL A 19 21.88 47.64 22.03
C VAL A 19 20.76 48.06 21.08
N ILE A 20 20.88 49.21 20.40
CA ILE A 20 19.91 49.67 19.40
C ILE A 20 19.88 48.74 18.18
N ILE A 21 21.04 48.30 17.68
CA ILE A 21 21.13 47.38 16.55
C ILE A 21 20.49 46.02 16.90
N VAL A 22 20.76 45.48 18.09
CA VAL A 22 20.16 44.21 18.54
C VAL A 22 18.63 44.32 18.67
N LEU A 23 18.11 45.41 19.24
CA LEU A 23 16.66 45.64 19.34
C LEU A 23 16.00 45.80 17.98
N ALA A 24 16.66 46.47 17.02
CA ALA A 24 16.15 46.59 15.65
C ALA A 24 16.10 45.23 14.93
N ILE A 25 17.11 44.38 15.11
CA ILE A 25 17.14 43.02 14.54
C ILE A 25 16.04 42.16 15.16
N ILE A 26 15.88 42.18 16.49
CA ILE A 26 14.81 41.45 17.18
C ILE A 26 13.42 41.96 16.74
N GLY A 27 13.24 43.28 16.61
CA GLY A 27 12.01 43.86 16.09
C GLY A 27 11.70 43.43 14.65
N GLY A 28 12.73 43.37 13.79
CA GLY A 28 12.61 42.87 12.41
C GLY A 28 12.22 41.38 12.36
N ILE A 29 12.83 40.54 13.20
CA ILE A 29 12.51 39.11 13.29
C ILE A 29 11.09 38.92 13.83
N MET A 30 10.67 39.67 14.86
CA MET A 30 9.29 39.58 15.38
C MET A 30 8.25 40.01 14.34
N MET A 31 8.50 41.06 13.56
CA MET A 31 7.60 41.45 12.47
C MET A 31 7.53 40.38 11.36
N ALA A 32 8.66 39.77 11.01
CA ALA A 32 8.69 38.67 10.05
C ALA A 32 7.93 37.42 10.56
N ILE A 33 8.10 37.07 11.83
CA ILE A 33 7.38 35.95 12.46
C ILE A 33 5.88 36.26 12.54
N ALA A 34 5.49 37.46 12.97
CA ALA A 34 4.09 37.88 13.03
C ALA A 34 3.42 37.89 11.64
N GLY A 35 4.13 38.36 10.61
CA GLY A 35 3.66 38.29 9.23
C GLY A 35 3.55 36.86 8.71
N TYR A 36 4.48 35.97 9.09
CA TYR A 36 4.43 34.56 8.73
C TYR A 36 3.28 33.81 9.43
N THR A 37 3.07 34.05 10.74
CA THR A 37 1.96 33.44 11.48
C THR A 37 0.62 33.91 10.96
N GLN A 38 0.47 35.21 10.65
CA GLN A 38 -0.75 35.74 10.05
C GLN A 38 -1.04 35.10 8.70
N LYS A 39 -0.05 35.03 7.78
CA LYS A 39 -0.21 34.35 6.48
C LYS A 39 -0.62 32.89 6.64
N LYS A 40 -0.05 32.19 7.62
CA LYS A 40 -0.38 30.79 7.89
C LYS A 40 -1.80 30.63 8.41
N VAL A 41 -2.25 31.49 9.32
CA VAL A 41 -3.63 31.48 9.84
C VAL A 41 -4.64 31.76 8.73
N GLU A 42 -4.40 32.79 7.90
CA GLU A 42 -5.27 33.11 6.77
C GLU A 42 -5.35 31.96 5.77
N THR A 43 -4.22 31.33 5.43
CA THR A 43 -4.19 30.18 4.52
C THR A 43 -4.96 28.98 5.06
N VAL A 44 -4.84 28.68 6.36
CA VAL A 44 -5.61 27.61 7.00
C VAL A 44 -7.12 27.91 6.98
N ALA A 45 -7.53 29.15 7.21
CA ALA A 45 -8.93 29.55 7.12
C ALA A 45 -9.48 29.42 5.69
N ARG A 46 -8.69 29.80 4.68
CA ARG A 46 -9.05 29.63 3.26
C ARG A 46 -9.17 28.15 2.88
N GLN A 47 -8.20 27.33 3.30
CA GLN A 47 -8.24 25.88 3.08
C GLN A 47 -9.47 25.26 3.73
N SER A 48 -9.79 25.61 4.98
CA SER A 48 -10.98 25.10 5.67
C SER A 48 -12.28 25.48 4.95
N THR A 49 -12.38 26.71 4.43
CA THR A 49 -13.56 27.16 3.67
C THR A 49 -13.70 26.41 2.35
N THR A 50 -12.60 26.20 1.65
CA THR A 50 -12.58 25.49 0.34
C THR A 50 -12.78 23.99 0.50
N ASP A 51 -12.29 23.37 1.57
CA ASP A 51 -12.56 21.96 1.92
C ASP A 51 -14.05 21.72 2.20
N ALA A 52 -14.70 22.63 2.92
CA ALA A 52 -16.14 22.58 3.17
C ALA A 52 -16.95 22.72 1.87
N LEU A 53 -16.57 23.68 1.01
CA LEU A 53 -17.18 23.87 -0.31
C LEU A 53 -17.00 22.63 -1.19
N ALA A 54 -15.79 22.09 -1.26
CA ALA A 54 -15.46 20.90 -2.04
C ALA A 54 -16.24 19.67 -1.55
N THR A 55 -16.46 19.54 -0.24
CA THR A 55 -17.26 18.45 0.34
C THR A 55 -18.72 18.51 -0.12
N GLU A 56 -19.34 19.69 -0.06
CA GLU A 56 -20.73 19.87 -0.53
C GLU A 56 -20.87 19.62 -2.05
N ILE A 57 -19.95 20.17 -2.85
CA ILE A 57 -19.92 19.97 -4.30
C ILE A 57 -19.71 18.48 -4.63
N ALA A 58 -18.76 17.81 -3.97
CA ALA A 58 -18.46 16.40 -4.22
C ALA A 58 -19.67 15.50 -3.95
N GLY A 59 -20.41 15.79 -2.89
CA GLY A 59 -21.65 15.07 -2.56
C GLY A 59 -22.68 15.16 -3.68
N MET A 60 -22.92 16.38 -4.18
CA MET A 60 -23.89 16.62 -5.25
C MET A 60 -23.42 16.04 -6.60
N VAL A 61 -22.15 16.23 -6.98
CA VAL A 61 -21.57 15.64 -8.19
C VAL A 61 -21.70 14.11 -8.15
N LYS A 62 -21.38 13.50 -7.01
CA LYS A 62 -21.53 12.05 -6.81
C LYS A 62 -22.99 11.60 -6.94
N PHE A 63 -23.93 12.34 -6.37
CA PHE A 63 -25.35 12.02 -6.51
C PHE A 63 -25.81 12.09 -7.97
N VAL A 64 -25.36 13.09 -8.74
CA VAL A 64 -25.68 13.18 -10.17
C VAL A 64 -25.04 12.02 -10.96
N HIS A 65 -23.82 11.61 -10.62
CA HIS A 65 -23.11 10.51 -11.29
C HIS A 65 -23.64 9.11 -10.96
N GLU A 66 -24.61 8.94 -10.07
CA GLU A 66 -25.17 7.61 -9.77
C GLU A 66 -26.54 7.46 -10.46
N ASP A 67 -26.61 6.69 -11.55
CA ASP A 67 -27.88 6.43 -12.28
C ASP A 67 -28.89 5.64 -11.43
N GLU A 68 -28.36 4.77 -10.58
CA GLU A 68 -29.08 4.04 -9.54
C GLU A 68 -28.45 4.33 -8.19
N ILE A 69 -29.29 4.48 -7.17
CA ILE A 69 -28.88 4.78 -5.81
C ILE A 69 -29.35 3.65 -4.88
N LEU A 70 -28.51 3.34 -3.90
CA LEU A 70 -28.80 2.30 -2.91
C LEU A 70 -29.51 2.90 -1.70
N THR A 71 -30.63 2.30 -1.32
CA THR A 71 -31.36 2.66 -0.09
C THR A 71 -30.75 1.97 1.14
N ASP A 72 -31.13 2.42 2.33
CA ASP A 72 -30.73 1.79 3.61
C ASP A 72 -31.07 0.28 3.66
N ALA A 73 -32.19 -0.12 3.07
CA ALA A 73 -32.62 -1.50 2.88
C ALA A 73 -31.81 -2.28 1.82
N GLN A 74 -30.72 -1.71 1.28
CA GLN A 74 -29.86 -2.27 0.22
C GLN A 74 -30.61 -2.55 -1.10
N ASN A 75 -31.74 -1.88 -1.32
CA ASN A 75 -32.44 -1.93 -2.60
C ASN A 75 -31.85 -0.90 -3.55
N SER A 76 -31.59 -1.29 -4.79
CA SER A 76 -31.25 -0.36 -5.87
C SER A 76 -32.54 0.29 -6.38
N ILE A 77 -32.58 1.62 -6.39
CA ILE A 77 -33.65 2.40 -7.01
C ILE A 77 -33.07 3.31 -8.08
N LYS A 78 -33.84 3.60 -9.13
CA LYS A 78 -33.44 4.59 -10.12
C LYS A 78 -33.27 5.95 -9.45
N ASN A 79 -32.21 6.67 -9.77
CA ASN A 79 -32.00 8.00 -9.22
C ASN A 79 -33.16 8.93 -9.63
N PRO A 80 -33.79 9.65 -8.68
CA PRO A 80 -34.88 10.58 -8.97
C PRO A 80 -34.57 11.63 -10.04
N LEU A 81 -33.29 12.00 -10.21
CA LEU A 81 -32.89 12.92 -11.28
C LEU A 81 -33.22 12.37 -12.67
N TYR A 82 -33.10 11.05 -12.86
CA TYR A 82 -33.28 10.35 -14.13
C TYR A 82 -34.61 9.60 -14.24
N ASP A 83 -35.42 9.60 -13.18
CA ASP A 83 -36.74 8.96 -13.15
C ASP A 83 -37.85 9.96 -13.51
N THR A 84 -38.59 9.65 -14.57
CA THR A 84 -39.73 10.48 -15.01
C THR A 84 -40.93 10.38 -14.07
N ALA A 85 -41.03 9.30 -13.27
CA ALA A 85 -42.07 9.11 -12.27
C ALA A 85 -41.76 9.81 -10.93
N SER A 86 -40.56 10.35 -10.77
CA SER A 86 -40.15 11.06 -9.55
C SER A 86 -40.89 12.39 -9.36
N ASN A 87 -40.74 12.97 -8.17
CA ASN A 87 -41.14 14.36 -7.93
C ASN A 87 -40.55 15.30 -9.00
N VAL A 88 -41.39 16.21 -9.52
CA VAL A 88 -41.05 17.19 -10.56
C VAL A 88 -39.88 18.10 -10.19
N VAL A 89 -39.58 18.27 -8.90
CA VAL A 89 -38.41 19.03 -8.46
C VAL A 89 -37.11 18.42 -8.98
N TYR A 90 -37.00 17.09 -9.08
CA TYR A 90 -35.83 16.42 -9.67
C TYR A 90 -35.74 16.56 -11.20
N ALA A 91 -36.79 17.07 -11.84
CA ALA A 91 -36.85 17.32 -13.29
C ALA A 91 -36.21 18.65 -13.70
N GLN A 92 -35.89 19.52 -12.74
CA GLN A 92 -35.38 20.85 -13.03
C GLN A 92 -34.07 20.76 -13.82
N ARG A 93 -34.05 21.42 -14.98
CA ARG A 93 -32.88 21.56 -15.84
C ARG A 93 -32.79 22.98 -16.35
N THR A 94 -31.56 23.44 -16.58
CA THR A 94 -31.30 24.71 -17.25
C THR A 94 -30.89 24.47 -18.70
N GLY A 95 -31.33 25.36 -19.60
CA GLY A 95 -31.11 25.25 -21.05
C GLY A 95 -29.84 25.92 -21.58
N ASN A 96 -28.97 26.44 -20.70
CA ASN A 96 -27.72 27.13 -21.04
C ASN A 96 -26.59 26.12 -21.38
N THR A 97 -26.82 25.36 -22.46
CA THR A 97 -25.98 24.23 -22.86
C THR A 97 -24.53 24.63 -23.12
N GLN A 98 -24.26 25.79 -23.73
CA GLN A 98 -22.89 26.26 -23.92
C GLN A 98 -22.36 26.91 -22.65
N ILE A 99 -21.06 26.73 -22.38
CA ILE A 99 -20.42 27.23 -21.16
C ILE A 99 -20.50 28.77 -21.05
N ASN A 100 -20.53 29.47 -22.18
CA ASN A 100 -20.57 30.94 -22.23
C ASN A 100 -21.99 31.50 -22.39
N ASP A 101 -23.02 30.65 -22.50
CA ASP A 101 -24.42 31.11 -22.57
C ASP A 101 -24.78 31.94 -21.34
N ASP A 102 -25.71 32.87 -21.51
CA ASP A 102 -26.23 33.65 -20.38
C ASP A 102 -26.86 32.70 -19.34
N VAL A 103 -26.76 33.10 -18.07
CA VAL A 103 -27.26 32.30 -16.94
C VAL A 103 -28.77 32.14 -17.07
N ALA A 104 -29.26 30.90 -16.97
CA ALA A 104 -30.68 30.62 -17.06
C ALA A 104 -31.48 31.33 -15.95
N THR A 105 -32.69 31.77 -16.26
CA THR A 105 -33.55 32.50 -15.31
C THR A 105 -34.52 31.59 -14.55
N ALA A 106 -34.62 30.31 -14.92
CA ALA A 106 -35.47 29.30 -14.30
C ALA A 106 -34.87 27.89 -14.44
N GLY A 107 -35.45 26.91 -13.76
CA GLY A 107 -35.05 25.50 -13.85
C GLY A 107 -33.78 25.14 -13.06
N PHE A 108 -33.37 26.00 -12.13
CA PHE A 108 -32.22 25.79 -11.25
C PHE A 108 -32.67 25.45 -9.82
N TYR A 109 -31.76 24.85 -9.06
CA TYR A 109 -31.94 24.59 -7.64
C TYR A 109 -31.44 25.77 -6.82
N ARG A 110 -32.32 26.35 -6.00
CA ARG A 110 -31.91 27.29 -4.96
C ARG A 110 -31.13 26.53 -3.91
N TRP A 111 -29.91 26.95 -3.63
CA TRP A 111 -29.08 26.36 -2.57
C TRP A 111 -28.92 27.30 -1.36
N ASP A 112 -29.57 28.47 -1.42
CA ASP A 112 -29.66 29.43 -0.32
C ASP A 112 -30.33 28.83 0.94
N ILE A 113 -30.04 29.39 2.12
CA ILE A 113 -30.40 28.82 3.43
C ILE A 113 -31.90 28.99 3.73
N LEU A 114 -32.54 30.03 3.20
CA LEU A 114 -33.90 30.40 3.57
C LEU A 114 -34.94 29.59 2.79
N ASN A 115 -34.65 29.20 1.54
CA ASN A 115 -35.54 28.40 0.68
C ASN A 115 -34.72 27.39 -0.14
N SER A 116 -34.14 26.40 0.56
CA SER A 116 -33.14 25.52 -0.01
C SER A 116 -33.74 24.28 -0.65
N SER A 117 -33.51 24.11 -1.95
CA SER A 117 -33.73 22.84 -2.65
C SER A 117 -32.74 21.75 -2.21
N ARG A 118 -31.70 22.10 -1.43
CA ARG A 118 -30.77 21.16 -0.79
C ARG A 118 -31.49 20.05 -0.04
N GLY A 119 -32.67 20.35 0.52
CA GLY A 119 -33.50 19.38 1.24
C GLY A 119 -33.81 18.09 0.46
N TYR A 120 -34.02 18.18 -0.85
CA TYR A 120 -34.35 17.03 -1.72
C TYR A 120 -33.19 16.06 -1.93
N PHE A 121 -31.96 16.47 -1.59
CA PHE A 121 -30.74 15.68 -1.81
C PHE A 121 -30.15 15.14 -0.49
N ARG A 122 -30.74 15.53 0.66
CA ARG A 122 -30.35 15.01 1.98
C ARG A 122 -31.10 13.74 2.32
N ASP A 123 -30.51 12.93 3.19
CA ASP A 123 -31.19 11.75 3.72
C ASP A 123 -32.46 12.14 4.50
N SER A 124 -33.52 11.35 4.35
CA SER A 124 -34.79 11.56 5.10
C SER A 124 -34.62 11.55 6.63
N ARG A 125 -33.55 10.95 7.17
CA ARG A 125 -33.24 10.91 8.62
C ARG A 125 -32.75 12.24 9.19
N CYS A 126 -32.42 13.22 8.37
CA CYS A 126 -31.90 14.50 8.82
C CYS A 126 -32.88 15.35 9.66
N GLY A 127 -34.12 14.89 9.85
CA GLY A 127 -35.13 15.56 10.66
C GLY A 127 -35.79 16.75 9.96
N ALA A 128 -37.02 17.05 10.36
CA ALA A 128 -37.81 18.16 9.83
C ALA A 128 -37.46 19.48 10.55
N ASP A 129 -36.27 20.03 10.31
CA ASP A 129 -35.97 21.43 10.65
C ASP A 129 -36.63 22.37 9.61
N GLY A 130 -37.96 22.27 9.46
CA GLY A 130 -38.79 23.17 8.65
C GLY A 130 -38.53 23.20 7.13
N GLN A 131 -37.76 22.25 6.58
CA GLN A 131 -37.40 22.18 5.16
C GLN A 131 -37.74 20.79 4.60
N THR A 132 -38.17 20.71 3.35
CA THR A 132 -38.55 19.44 2.67
C THR A 132 -37.35 18.49 2.63
N ALA A 133 -37.35 17.42 3.42
CA ALA A 133 -36.35 16.35 3.29
C ALA A 133 -36.69 15.45 2.09
N SER A 134 -35.68 14.80 1.50
CA SER A 134 -35.93 13.70 0.56
C SER A 134 -36.85 12.67 1.19
N ALA A 135 -37.75 12.08 0.40
CA ALA A 135 -38.54 10.93 0.83
C ALA A 135 -37.70 9.63 0.92
N ILE A 136 -36.42 9.68 0.54
CA ILE A 136 -35.55 8.52 0.38
C ILE A 136 -34.60 8.40 1.58
N ARG A 137 -34.47 7.18 2.09
CA ARG A 137 -33.42 6.76 3.02
C ARG A 137 -32.25 6.21 2.24
N PHE A 138 -31.17 6.96 2.16
CA PHE A 138 -29.99 6.55 1.40
C PHE A 138 -29.12 5.60 2.23
N SER A 139 -28.48 4.63 1.58
CA SER A 139 -27.48 3.76 2.22
C SER A 139 -26.25 4.53 2.70
N ARG A 140 -25.99 5.69 2.09
CA ARG A 140 -24.88 6.59 2.37
C ARG A 140 -25.37 8.04 2.32
N GLU A 141 -24.72 8.90 3.09
CA GLU A 141 -24.97 10.33 3.01
C GLU A 141 -24.19 10.93 1.83
N TYR A 142 -24.89 11.51 0.85
CA TYR A 142 -24.26 12.21 -0.27
C TYR A 142 -23.88 13.63 0.15
N ILE A 143 -24.85 14.38 0.66
CA ILE A 143 -24.67 15.70 1.25
C ILE A 143 -25.08 15.67 2.72
N SER A 144 -24.34 16.42 3.54
CA SER A 144 -24.51 16.47 4.99
C SER A 144 -25.91 16.96 5.41
N CYS A 145 -26.45 16.46 6.52
CA CYS A 145 -27.74 16.97 7.03
C CYS A 145 -27.74 18.48 7.25
N LYS A 146 -26.66 18.99 7.85
CA LYS A 146 -26.42 20.42 8.09
C LYS A 146 -25.22 20.85 7.27
N ILE A 147 -25.41 21.88 6.45
CA ILE A 147 -24.30 22.53 5.76
C ILE A 147 -23.28 23.04 6.79
N ASP A 148 -22.00 22.96 6.43
CA ASP A 148 -20.93 23.38 7.31
C ASP A 148 -21.07 24.87 7.69
N SER A 149 -21.02 25.15 8.99
CA SER A 149 -21.12 26.51 9.52
C SER A 149 -20.03 27.46 8.98
N VAL A 150 -18.88 26.93 8.53
CA VAL A 150 -17.81 27.70 7.89
C VAL A 150 -18.31 28.34 6.59
N LEU A 151 -19.16 27.67 5.81
CA LEU A 151 -19.79 28.22 4.60
C LEU A 151 -20.86 29.29 4.89
N HIS A 152 -21.15 29.56 6.16
CA HIS A 152 -22.05 30.62 6.58
C HIS A 152 -21.32 31.79 7.23
N ALA A 153 -20.31 31.45 8.04
CA ALA A 153 -19.50 32.40 8.78
C ALA A 153 -18.39 33.04 7.94
N GLN A 154 -17.98 32.42 6.83
CA GLN A 154 -16.87 32.87 6.00
C GLN A 154 -17.32 33.37 4.62
N GLU A 155 -16.33 33.72 3.79
CA GLU A 155 -16.48 34.53 2.60
C GLU A 155 -17.18 33.81 1.44
N PHE A 156 -17.24 32.47 1.43
CA PHE A 156 -17.92 31.73 0.37
C PHE A 156 -19.28 31.18 0.78
N ARG A 157 -20.28 31.37 -0.10
CA ARG A 157 -21.61 30.79 0.05
C ARG A 157 -22.06 30.14 -1.26
N LEU A 158 -22.45 28.88 -1.21
CA LEU A 158 -23.08 28.20 -2.34
C LEU A 158 -24.56 28.57 -2.38
N GLU A 159 -25.00 29.28 -3.42
CA GLU A 159 -26.35 29.86 -3.47
C GLU A 159 -27.26 29.21 -4.52
N ARG A 160 -26.68 28.60 -5.55
CA ARG A 160 -27.42 28.05 -6.68
C ARG A 160 -26.66 26.89 -7.33
N VAL A 161 -27.43 25.89 -7.77
CA VAL A 161 -26.93 24.74 -8.54
C VAL A 161 -27.78 24.59 -9.80
N ASP A 162 -27.11 24.56 -10.96
CA ASP A 162 -27.76 24.32 -12.24
C ASP A 162 -27.40 22.92 -12.73
N LEU A 163 -28.42 22.14 -13.06
CA LEU A 163 -28.26 20.90 -13.82
C LEU A 163 -28.57 21.21 -15.28
N VAL A 164 -27.53 21.42 -16.08
CA VAL A 164 -27.65 21.78 -17.48
C VAL A 164 -27.97 20.52 -18.28
N GLY A 165 -29.03 20.57 -19.08
CA GLY A 165 -29.46 19.42 -19.87
C GLY A 165 -30.91 19.56 -20.33
N ASN A 166 -31.61 18.44 -20.44
CA ASN A 166 -32.97 18.41 -20.96
C ASN A 166 -33.96 17.85 -19.92
N ALA A 167 -34.95 18.66 -19.54
CA ALA A 167 -35.93 18.31 -18.51
C ALA A 167 -36.86 17.16 -18.92
N THR A 168 -37.14 17.01 -20.21
CA THR A 168 -38.03 15.97 -20.75
C THR A 168 -37.35 14.62 -20.79
N SER A 169 -36.13 14.54 -21.31
CA SER A 169 -35.33 13.30 -21.32
C SER A 169 -34.65 13.00 -19.99
N ARG A 170 -34.70 13.96 -19.04
CA ARG A 170 -33.99 13.94 -17.76
C ARG A 170 -32.46 13.85 -17.87
N SER A 171 -31.87 14.10 -19.05
CA SER A 171 -30.42 14.11 -19.20
C SER A 171 -29.77 15.28 -18.46
N ILE A 172 -28.54 15.08 -18.01
CA ILE A 172 -27.68 16.11 -17.40
C ILE A 172 -26.33 16.01 -18.10
N ASP A 173 -25.90 17.12 -18.71
CA ASP A 173 -24.64 17.19 -19.44
C ASP A 173 -23.57 17.91 -18.61
N ARG A 174 -23.98 18.89 -17.79
CA ARG A 174 -23.10 19.71 -16.96
C ARG A 174 -23.77 20.12 -15.65
N ILE A 175 -22.98 20.24 -14.59
CA ILE A 175 -23.40 20.74 -13.28
C ILE A 175 -22.68 22.05 -13.02
N ASP A 176 -23.41 23.15 -12.83
CA ASP A 176 -22.82 24.45 -12.49
C ASP A 176 -23.15 24.83 -11.04
N PHE A 177 -22.12 25.13 -10.24
CA PHE A 177 -22.25 25.61 -8.86
C PHE A 177 -21.93 27.09 -8.78
N PHE A 178 -22.85 27.90 -8.26
CA PHE A 178 -22.71 29.34 -8.13
C PHE A 178 -22.32 29.69 -6.69
N VAL A 179 -21.06 30.07 -6.52
CA VAL A 179 -20.45 30.37 -5.23
C VAL A 179 -20.28 31.88 -5.13
N ALA A 180 -21.07 32.50 -4.27
CA ALA A 180 -21.00 33.91 -3.94
C ALA A 180 -19.78 34.19 -3.05
N PHE A 181 -19.11 35.32 -3.27
CA PHE A 181 -18.00 35.80 -2.46
C PHE A 181 -18.40 37.07 -1.69
N TYR A 182 -18.38 36.97 -0.36
CA TYR A 182 -18.70 38.04 0.58
C TYR A 182 -17.50 38.29 1.48
N PRO A 183 -16.55 39.15 1.07
CA PRO A 183 -15.37 39.39 1.88
C PRO A 183 -15.75 40.05 3.22
N GLY A 184 -15.04 39.70 4.28
CA GLY A 184 -15.25 40.30 5.59
C GLY A 184 -14.98 41.81 5.61
N VAL A 185 -14.14 42.29 4.69
CA VAL A 185 -13.77 43.70 4.52
C VAL A 185 -14.04 44.15 3.09
N SER A 186 -14.70 45.30 2.90
CA SER A 186 -15.13 45.77 1.57
C SER A 186 -14.00 46.09 0.58
N THR A 187 -12.76 46.26 1.07
CA THR A 187 -11.57 46.45 0.23
C THR A 187 -11.11 45.16 -0.45
N ASP A 188 -11.60 44.00 0.01
CA ASP A 188 -11.05 42.70 -0.35
C ASP A 188 -11.88 41.97 -1.42
N ASN A 189 -12.82 42.66 -2.06
CA ASN A 189 -13.64 42.11 -3.17
C ASN A 189 -12.80 41.59 -4.36
N LEU A 190 -11.51 41.93 -4.42
CA LEU A 190 -10.57 41.48 -5.46
C LEU A 190 -9.73 40.26 -5.04
N PHE A 191 -10.00 39.65 -3.88
CA PHE A 191 -9.14 38.64 -3.27
C PHE A 191 -9.58 37.20 -3.55
N ILE A 192 -10.65 37.02 -4.31
CA ILE A 192 -11.19 35.70 -4.64
C ILE A 192 -10.18 34.80 -5.37
N GLU A 193 -9.28 35.37 -6.19
CA GLU A 193 -8.20 34.61 -6.85
C GLU A 193 -7.12 34.10 -5.86
N LYS A 194 -7.05 34.64 -4.64
CA LYS A 194 -6.16 34.09 -3.61
C LYS A 194 -6.58 32.71 -3.12
N TYR A 195 -7.78 32.26 -3.46
CA TYR A 195 -8.30 30.94 -3.12
C TYR A 195 -8.05 29.91 -4.22
N ILE A 196 -7.46 30.26 -5.37
CA ILE A 196 -7.29 29.33 -6.51
C ILE A 196 -6.56 28.05 -6.06
N ASN A 197 -5.41 28.20 -5.39
CA ASN A 197 -4.61 27.05 -4.96
C ASN A 197 -5.38 26.18 -3.95
N GLU A 198 -6.02 26.80 -2.95
CA GLU A 198 -6.78 26.09 -1.93
C GLU A 198 -8.03 25.40 -2.51
N ILE A 199 -8.69 26.01 -3.52
CA ILE A 199 -9.79 25.38 -4.28
C ILE A 199 -9.27 24.17 -5.05
N GLU A 200 -8.18 24.32 -5.79
CA GLU A 200 -7.59 23.23 -6.58
C GLU A 200 -7.16 22.06 -5.70
N ASP A 201 -6.51 22.34 -4.56
CA ASP A 201 -6.08 21.32 -3.61
C ASP A 201 -7.26 20.62 -2.94
N SER A 202 -8.26 21.38 -2.47
CA SER A 202 -9.49 20.83 -1.89
C SER A 202 -10.22 19.92 -2.89
N PHE A 203 -10.29 20.34 -4.16
CA PHE A 203 -11.00 19.59 -5.20
C PHE A 203 -10.22 18.34 -5.57
N ARG A 204 -8.89 18.43 -5.72
CA ARG A 204 -8.01 17.28 -5.94
C ARG A 204 -8.15 16.24 -4.84
N ASN A 205 -8.19 16.67 -3.57
CA ASN A 205 -8.39 15.80 -2.40
C ASN A 205 -9.75 15.10 -2.42
N LYS A 206 -10.77 15.74 -3.00
CA LYS A 206 -12.11 15.16 -3.20
C LYS A 206 -12.28 14.46 -4.55
N LYS A 207 -11.20 14.29 -5.33
CA LYS A 207 -11.22 13.70 -6.68
C LYS A 207 -12.16 14.44 -7.65
N LEU A 208 -12.26 15.76 -7.49
CA LEU A 208 -13.04 16.65 -8.33
C LEU A 208 -12.14 17.38 -9.31
N ALA A 209 -12.63 17.56 -10.54
CA ALA A 209 -12.01 18.40 -11.55
C ALA A 209 -13.10 19.22 -12.23
N TYR A 210 -13.09 20.54 -12.03
CA TYR A 210 -14.01 21.42 -12.76
C TYR A 210 -13.48 21.61 -14.19
N SER A 211 -14.38 21.64 -15.16
CA SER A 211 -14.08 21.92 -16.56
C SER A 211 -13.74 23.40 -16.80
N LYS A 212 -14.46 24.30 -16.11
CA LYS A 212 -14.24 25.75 -16.18
C LYS A 212 -14.73 26.44 -14.91
N ALA A 213 -14.05 27.51 -14.52
CA ALA A 213 -14.44 28.41 -13.44
C ALA A 213 -14.62 29.82 -14.02
N LEU A 214 -15.85 30.34 -14.04
CA LEU A 214 -16.16 31.67 -14.61
C LEU A 214 -16.56 32.66 -13.53
N PHE A 215 -16.22 33.93 -13.70
CA PHE A 215 -16.70 34.99 -12.84
C PHE A 215 -18.17 35.30 -13.06
N ILE A 216 -18.88 35.50 -11.95
CA ILE A 216 -20.28 35.92 -11.91
C ILE A 216 -20.43 37.23 -11.14
N GLU A 217 -21.43 38.01 -11.53
CA GLU A 217 -21.76 39.28 -10.89
C GLU A 217 -23.27 39.43 -10.70
N ARG A 218 -23.64 40.24 -9.71
CA ARG A 218 -25.00 40.80 -9.56
C ARG A 218 -24.94 42.13 -8.83
N LYS A 219 -26.00 42.93 -8.94
CA LYS A 219 -26.14 44.14 -8.14
C LYS A 219 -26.38 43.80 -6.67
N LYS A 220 -25.75 44.51 -5.73
CA LYS A 220 -25.98 44.31 -4.28
C LYS A 220 -27.44 44.51 -3.87
N THR A 221 -28.12 45.42 -4.56
CA THR A 221 -29.54 45.72 -4.38
C THR A 221 -30.47 44.66 -4.95
N GLU A 222 -29.95 43.63 -5.63
CA GLU A 222 -30.79 42.54 -6.15
C GLU A 222 -31.46 41.82 -4.97
N PRO A 223 -32.80 41.81 -4.90
CA PRO A 223 -33.54 41.14 -3.83
C PRO A 223 -33.40 39.62 -3.92
N ASP A 224 -33.37 39.05 -5.13
CA ASP A 224 -33.17 37.61 -5.31
C ASP A 224 -31.69 37.28 -5.50
N LYS A 225 -31.06 36.80 -4.42
CA LYS A 225 -29.65 36.44 -4.39
C LYS A 225 -29.26 35.34 -5.39
N THR A 226 -30.21 34.61 -5.96
CA THR A 226 -29.91 33.58 -6.98
C THR A 226 -29.76 34.12 -8.41
N LYS A 227 -30.04 35.41 -8.65
CA LYS A 227 -29.96 36.05 -9.98
C LYS A 227 -28.54 36.53 -10.29
N TRP A 228 -27.71 35.58 -10.67
CA TRP A 228 -26.34 35.82 -11.15
C TRP A 228 -26.29 36.05 -12.67
N ALA A 229 -25.35 36.87 -13.11
CA ALA A 229 -24.97 37.01 -14.52
C ALA A 229 -23.49 36.66 -14.71
N LEU A 230 -23.11 36.15 -15.89
CA LEU A 230 -21.70 35.94 -16.20
C LEU A 230 -21.02 37.27 -16.51
N MET A 231 -19.82 37.46 -15.94
CA MET A 231 -19.03 38.66 -16.24
C MET A 231 -18.53 38.62 -17.67
N LYS A 232 -18.72 39.75 -18.37
CA LYS A 232 -18.31 39.95 -19.76
C LYS A 232 -16.90 40.54 -19.78
N GLY A 233 -16.00 39.89 -20.51
CA GLY A 233 -14.66 40.38 -20.76
C GLY A 233 -14.65 41.65 -21.63
N ASN A 234 -13.45 42.07 -22.00
CA ASN A 234 -13.27 43.19 -22.93
C ASN A 234 -13.72 42.82 -24.35
N ASN A 235 -14.23 43.80 -25.11
CA ASN A 235 -14.97 43.69 -26.38
C ASN A 235 -14.32 42.79 -27.45
N THR A 236 -14.43 41.47 -27.30
CA THR A 236 -14.25 40.49 -28.37
C THR A 236 -15.62 40.04 -28.86
N THR A 237 -15.74 39.74 -30.16
CA THR A 237 -16.95 39.10 -30.72
C THR A 237 -16.55 37.69 -31.10
N PRO A 238 -17.13 36.64 -30.49
CA PRO A 238 -18.12 36.67 -29.41
C PRO A 238 -17.53 37.12 -28.07
N VAL A 239 -18.38 37.71 -27.20
CA VAL A 239 -17.97 38.24 -25.88
C VAL A 239 -17.49 37.10 -25.00
N GLU A 240 -16.17 37.02 -24.83
CA GLU A 240 -15.57 36.02 -23.95
C GLU A 240 -15.94 36.30 -22.48
N ARG A 241 -16.19 35.24 -21.72
CA ARG A 241 -16.49 35.32 -20.28
C ARG A 241 -15.19 35.31 -19.49
N ILE A 242 -15.12 36.10 -18.43
CA ILE A 242 -13.91 36.19 -17.61
C ILE A 242 -13.77 34.88 -16.82
N THR A 243 -12.66 34.19 -17.01
CA THR A 243 -12.33 32.95 -16.29
C THR A 243 -11.57 33.28 -15.01
N LEU A 244 -11.67 32.43 -13.99
CA LEU A 244 -10.85 32.52 -12.80
C LEU A 244 -9.35 32.47 -13.19
N GLY A 245 -8.54 33.41 -12.70
CA GLY A 245 -7.15 33.62 -13.10
C GLY A 245 -6.95 34.76 -14.11
N GLN A 246 -8.03 35.30 -14.70
CA GLN A 246 -7.98 36.40 -15.67
C GLN A 246 -8.41 37.76 -15.07
N MET A 247 -8.51 37.87 -13.74
CA MET A 247 -8.95 39.10 -13.10
C MET A 247 -7.99 40.27 -13.33
N ALA A 248 -6.68 40.02 -13.29
CA ALA A 248 -5.65 41.03 -13.51
C ALA A 248 -5.82 41.74 -14.87
N ASP A 249 -6.12 40.98 -15.92
CA ASP A 249 -6.32 41.49 -17.28
C ASP A 249 -7.65 42.23 -17.47
N ASN A 250 -8.59 42.07 -16.53
CA ASN A 250 -9.95 42.61 -16.62
C ASN A 250 -10.30 43.51 -15.42
N LEU A 251 -9.31 44.09 -14.74
CA LEU A 251 -9.48 44.82 -13.48
C LEU A 251 -10.52 45.95 -13.56
N ASP A 252 -10.66 46.59 -14.73
CA ASP A 252 -11.65 47.64 -14.97
C ASP A 252 -13.09 47.17 -14.75
N LYS A 253 -13.39 45.90 -15.00
CA LYS A 253 -14.71 45.29 -14.78
C LYS A 253 -15.03 45.09 -13.30
N PHE A 254 -14.00 45.00 -12.45
CA PHE A 254 -14.16 44.77 -11.02
C PHE A 254 -14.22 46.05 -10.17
N ARG A 255 -14.11 47.24 -10.81
CA ARG A 255 -14.08 48.55 -10.14
C ARG A 255 -15.34 48.90 -9.35
N ASN A 256 -16.51 48.35 -9.71
CA ASN A 256 -17.79 48.64 -9.08
C ASN A 256 -18.08 47.80 -7.82
N ASN A 257 -17.05 47.44 -7.06
CA ASN A 257 -17.13 46.57 -5.88
C ASN A 257 -18.02 47.09 -4.73
N LYS A 258 -18.36 48.39 -4.74
CA LYS A 258 -19.29 48.99 -3.78
C LYS A 258 -20.75 48.66 -4.08
N THR A 259 -21.10 48.44 -5.34
CA THR A 259 -22.51 48.25 -5.80
C THR A 259 -22.76 46.87 -6.38
N THR A 260 -21.73 46.05 -6.54
CA THR A 260 -21.76 44.73 -7.19
C THR A 260 -21.23 43.67 -6.24
N ASP A 261 -21.94 42.55 -6.13
CA ASP A 261 -21.43 41.31 -5.52
C ASP A 261 -20.80 40.47 -6.63
N TYR A 262 -19.69 39.80 -6.30
CA TYR A 262 -18.98 38.89 -7.21
C TYR A 262 -19.01 37.45 -6.69
N GLY A 263 -18.69 36.52 -7.56
CA GLY A 263 -18.55 35.11 -7.22
C GLY A 263 -17.92 34.31 -8.34
N ILE A 264 -17.94 32.98 -8.19
CA ILE A 264 -17.45 32.04 -9.19
C ILE A 264 -18.56 31.04 -9.52
N ARG A 265 -18.73 30.76 -10.81
CA ARG A 265 -19.46 29.59 -11.31
C ARG A 265 -18.46 28.48 -11.64
N LEU A 266 -18.54 27.39 -10.89
CA LEU A 266 -17.72 26.19 -11.08
C LEU A 266 -18.51 25.15 -11.87
N SER A 267 -18.01 24.76 -13.03
CA SER A 267 -18.72 23.91 -13.99
C SER A 267 -18.08 22.54 -14.10
N PHE A 268 -18.85 21.47 -13.92
CA PHE A 268 -18.41 20.07 -14.00
C PHE A 268 -19.15 19.35 -15.12
N VAL A 269 -18.43 18.65 -16.00
CA VAL A 269 -19.04 17.82 -17.04
C VAL A 269 -19.44 16.48 -16.43
N VAL A 270 -20.68 16.04 -16.67
CA VAL A 270 -21.14 14.73 -16.20
C VAL A 270 -20.42 13.63 -16.98
N GLY A 271 -19.94 12.60 -16.29
CA GLY A 271 -19.17 11.51 -16.89
C GLY A 271 -17.66 11.65 -16.76
N ASP A 272 -17.14 12.86 -16.57
CA ASP A 272 -15.72 13.07 -16.33
C ASP A 272 -15.31 12.50 -14.97
N GLY A 273 -14.35 11.57 -14.99
CA GLY A 273 -13.88 10.86 -13.80
C GLY A 273 -14.90 9.89 -13.16
N GLN A 274 -16.08 9.72 -13.75
CA GLN A 274 -17.12 8.80 -13.27
C GLN A 274 -16.78 7.34 -13.63
N TYR A 275 -16.36 7.11 -14.88
CA TYR A 275 -16.08 5.79 -15.40
C TYR A 275 -14.59 5.51 -15.43
N LEU A 276 -14.22 4.26 -15.12
CA LEU A 276 -12.85 3.80 -15.28
C LEU A 276 -12.47 3.87 -16.76
N LYS A 277 -11.31 4.47 -17.03
CA LYS A 277 -10.77 4.59 -18.37
C LYS A 277 -9.79 3.46 -18.65
N SER A 278 -9.69 3.06 -19.90
CA SER A 278 -8.75 2.02 -20.37
C SER A 278 -7.28 2.40 -20.16
N ASP A 279 -6.98 3.70 -20.08
CA ASP A 279 -5.64 4.24 -19.82
C ASP A 279 -5.26 4.24 -18.33
N GLY A 280 -6.18 3.87 -17.43
CA GLY A 280 -5.95 3.85 -15.99
C GLY A 280 -5.88 5.23 -15.32
N SER A 281 -6.25 6.31 -16.02
CA SER A 281 -6.20 7.68 -15.48
C SER A 281 -7.26 7.97 -14.42
N VAL A 282 -8.28 7.12 -14.29
CA VAL A 282 -9.36 7.22 -13.29
C VAL A 282 -9.22 6.09 -12.28
N GLY A 283 -8.97 6.43 -11.01
CA GLY A 283 -8.85 5.45 -9.93
C GLY A 283 -10.19 4.86 -9.48
N ALA A 284 -10.21 3.58 -9.13
CA ALA A 284 -11.38 2.90 -8.58
C ALA A 284 -11.39 2.96 -7.05
N ASP A 285 -12.51 3.36 -6.45
CA ASP A 285 -12.70 3.23 -4.98
C ASP A 285 -12.73 1.75 -4.55
N LYS A 286 -13.39 0.92 -5.35
CA LYS A 286 -13.38 -0.54 -5.27
C LYS A 286 -13.73 -1.11 -6.64
N LEU A 287 -13.26 -2.31 -6.94
CA LEU A 287 -13.66 -3.06 -8.13
C LEU A 287 -14.19 -4.42 -7.71
N CYS A 288 -15.41 -4.74 -8.09
CA CYS A 288 -16.07 -6.00 -7.75
C CYS A 288 -16.33 -6.81 -9.00
N TRP A 289 -16.17 -8.12 -8.91
CA TRP A 289 -16.48 -9.03 -10.00
C TRP A 289 -17.95 -9.45 -9.95
N ASN A 290 -18.54 -9.59 -11.13
CA ASN A 290 -19.84 -10.23 -11.25
C ASN A 290 -19.68 -11.75 -11.09
N ALA A 291 -20.61 -12.36 -10.38
CA ALA A 291 -20.82 -13.80 -10.41
C ALA A 291 -22.20 -14.04 -11.04
N GLN A 292 -22.24 -14.86 -12.11
CA GLN A 292 -23.38 -14.94 -13.02
C GLN A 292 -23.72 -13.55 -13.60
N THR A 293 -24.89 -13.00 -13.28
CA THR A 293 -25.38 -11.70 -13.78
C THR A 293 -25.43 -10.62 -12.71
N LYS A 294 -24.99 -10.90 -11.47
CA LYS A 294 -25.05 -9.97 -10.34
C LYS A 294 -23.66 -9.66 -9.83
N MET A 295 -23.48 -8.46 -9.28
CA MET A 295 -22.25 -8.03 -8.59
C MET A 295 -22.14 -8.70 -7.21
N SER A 296 -21.99 -10.02 -7.20
CA SER A 296 -21.93 -10.86 -6.00
C SER A 296 -20.60 -11.57 -5.80
N GLY A 297 -19.65 -11.38 -6.73
CA GLY A 297 -18.28 -11.89 -6.62
C GLY A 297 -17.38 -11.07 -5.69
N PRO A 298 -16.09 -11.43 -5.57
CA PRO A 298 -15.12 -10.74 -4.74
C PRO A 298 -14.88 -9.28 -5.15
N CYS A 299 -14.39 -8.47 -4.22
CA CYS A 299 -14.00 -7.08 -4.49
C CYS A 299 -12.55 -6.81 -4.11
N LEU A 300 -11.87 -6.00 -4.91
CA LEU A 300 -10.58 -5.38 -4.58
C LEU A 300 -10.79 -3.94 -4.13
N LYS A 301 -10.08 -3.56 -3.06
CA LYS A 301 -10.10 -2.20 -2.50
C LYS A 301 -8.71 -1.81 -2.04
N GLY A 302 -8.30 -0.56 -2.30
CA GLY A 302 -7.08 -0.02 -1.70
C GLY A 302 -7.20 0.10 -0.18
N ASN A 303 -6.13 -0.20 0.55
CA ASN A 303 -6.03 0.11 1.96
C ASN A 303 -5.54 1.55 2.13
N ALA A 304 -6.18 2.36 2.99
CA ALA A 304 -5.74 3.72 3.23
C ALA A 304 -4.52 3.79 4.17
N ALA A 305 -4.23 2.72 4.92
CA ALA A 305 -3.16 2.68 5.90
C ALA A 305 -1.79 2.26 5.31
N ASN A 306 -1.79 1.60 4.15
CA ASN A 306 -0.58 1.13 3.47
C ASN A 306 -0.86 0.95 1.98
N ASP A 307 0.19 0.80 1.17
CA ASP A 307 0.07 0.61 -0.28
C ASP A 307 -0.51 -0.77 -0.69
N ASN A 308 -1.11 -1.52 0.24
CA ASN A 308 -1.65 -2.84 -0.04
C ASN A 308 -3.06 -2.76 -0.62
N GLN A 309 -3.39 -3.75 -1.44
CA GLN A 309 -4.75 -4.01 -1.89
C GLN A 309 -5.38 -5.10 -1.01
N LEU A 310 -6.62 -4.88 -0.62
CA LEU A 310 -7.43 -5.81 0.16
C LEU A 310 -8.36 -6.57 -0.78
N LEU A 311 -8.33 -7.90 -0.69
CA LEU A 311 -9.30 -8.78 -1.33
C LEU A 311 -10.44 -9.10 -0.35
N LEU A 312 -11.66 -8.74 -0.73
CA LEU A 312 -12.87 -8.90 0.07
C LEU A 312 -13.76 -9.99 -0.53
N SER A 313 -14.33 -10.84 0.32
CA SER A 313 -15.30 -11.85 -0.11
C SER A 313 -16.54 -11.20 -0.72
N GLY A 314 -17.15 -11.88 -1.68
CA GLY A 314 -18.42 -11.47 -2.26
C GLY A 314 -19.56 -11.46 -1.25
N ALA A 315 -20.57 -10.62 -1.50
CA ALA A 315 -21.70 -10.41 -0.58
C ALA A 315 -22.47 -11.71 -0.30
N THR A 316 -22.59 -12.60 -1.29
CA THR A 316 -23.32 -13.87 -1.19
C THR A 316 -22.41 -15.07 -0.90
N ALA A 317 -21.13 -14.85 -0.59
CA ALA A 317 -20.23 -15.94 -0.27
C ALA A 317 -20.59 -16.56 1.10
N ASN A 318 -20.88 -17.86 1.09
CA ASN A 318 -21.23 -18.64 2.29
C ASN A 318 -20.03 -18.77 3.25
N ALA A 319 -18.81 -18.90 2.71
CA ALA A 319 -17.56 -18.87 3.47
C ALA A 319 -16.86 -17.53 3.23
N LYS A 320 -16.37 -16.89 4.31
CA LYS A 320 -15.60 -15.64 4.24
C LYS A 320 -14.11 -15.90 3.95
N ALA A 321 -13.86 -16.69 2.90
CA ALA A 321 -12.53 -17.11 2.46
C ALA A 321 -12.29 -16.58 1.03
N PRO A 322 -11.88 -15.31 0.87
CA PRO A 322 -11.54 -14.78 -0.46
C PRO A 322 -10.29 -15.49 -1.02
N GLY A 323 -10.27 -15.80 -2.31
CA GLY A 323 -9.17 -16.50 -2.95
C GLY A 323 -8.61 -15.78 -4.17
N LEU A 324 -7.30 -15.82 -4.34
CA LEU A 324 -6.62 -15.48 -5.60
C LEU A 324 -6.27 -16.78 -6.31
N CYS A 325 -6.72 -16.94 -7.56
CA CYS A 325 -6.61 -18.21 -8.27
C CYS A 325 -5.89 -18.05 -9.62
N TRP A 326 -5.16 -19.11 -10.00
CA TRP A 326 -4.51 -19.27 -11.29
C TRP A 326 -5.11 -20.48 -12.01
N ASP A 327 -5.43 -20.30 -13.29
CA ASP A 327 -6.07 -21.32 -14.12
C ASP A 327 -5.41 -21.35 -15.50
N GLN A 328 -4.96 -22.53 -15.93
CA GLN A 328 -4.36 -22.77 -17.24
C GLN A 328 -5.40 -23.14 -18.32
N LYS A 329 -6.67 -23.28 -17.96
CA LYS A 329 -7.81 -23.60 -18.85
C LYS A 329 -7.66 -24.90 -19.64
N ASN A 330 -6.79 -25.81 -19.21
CA ASN A 330 -6.42 -27.05 -19.89
C ASN A 330 -7.00 -28.30 -19.20
N SER A 331 -8.18 -28.19 -18.58
CA SER A 331 -8.90 -29.26 -17.84
C SER A 331 -8.25 -29.76 -16.55
N THR A 332 -7.11 -29.21 -16.12
CA THR A 332 -6.64 -29.39 -14.75
C THR A 332 -7.40 -28.47 -13.81
N SER A 333 -7.40 -28.85 -12.54
CA SER A 333 -7.93 -28.03 -11.46
C SER A 333 -7.21 -26.66 -11.37
N ARG A 334 -7.90 -25.66 -10.81
CA ARG A 334 -7.37 -24.32 -10.53
C ARG A 334 -6.65 -24.31 -9.18
N ILE A 335 -5.52 -23.59 -9.13
CA ILE A 335 -4.75 -23.40 -7.90
C ILE A 335 -5.13 -22.06 -7.30
N CYS A 336 -5.49 -22.02 -6.02
CA CYS A 336 -5.79 -20.78 -5.32
C CYS A 336 -4.98 -20.60 -4.04
N ILE A 337 -4.69 -19.35 -3.71
CA ILE A 337 -4.24 -18.93 -2.38
C ILE A 337 -5.45 -18.37 -1.64
N THR A 338 -5.78 -18.98 -0.51
CA THR A 338 -6.91 -18.60 0.34
C THR A 338 -6.46 -18.48 1.80
N PRO A 339 -7.16 -17.72 2.65
CA PRO A 339 -7.02 -17.87 4.09
C PRO A 339 -7.28 -19.31 4.51
N ASN A 340 -6.56 -19.76 5.55
CA ASN A 340 -6.87 -21.01 6.21
C ASN A 340 -8.19 -20.94 6.99
N ASP A 341 -8.73 -22.08 7.42
CA ASP A 341 -10.05 -22.15 8.07
C ASP A 341 -10.16 -21.31 9.37
N ASN A 342 -9.02 -21.01 10.01
CA ASN A 342 -8.93 -20.21 11.23
C ASN A 342 -8.56 -18.73 10.99
N ASN A 343 -8.39 -18.30 9.73
CA ASN A 343 -7.91 -16.96 9.34
C ASN A 343 -6.59 -16.53 10.01
N THR A 344 -5.73 -17.48 10.39
CA THR A 344 -4.41 -17.23 10.99
C THR A 344 -3.27 -17.25 9.98
N GLY A 345 -3.53 -17.65 8.73
CA GLY A 345 -2.54 -17.74 7.68
C GLY A 345 -3.15 -17.97 6.30
N LEU A 346 -2.27 -18.18 5.33
CA LEU A 346 -2.63 -18.49 3.94
C LEU A 346 -2.30 -19.94 3.62
N GLU A 347 -3.15 -20.56 2.82
CA GLU A 347 -2.97 -21.91 2.28
C GLU A 347 -3.06 -21.89 0.77
N ILE A 348 -2.27 -22.76 0.13
CA ILE A 348 -2.27 -22.95 -1.31
C ILE A 348 -3.01 -24.26 -1.58
N ARG A 349 -4.13 -24.14 -2.28
CA ARG A 349 -5.07 -25.23 -2.49
C ARG A 349 -5.24 -25.50 -3.98
N ASP A 350 -5.24 -26.77 -4.33
CA ASP A 350 -5.62 -27.31 -5.63
C ASP A 350 -7.00 -27.95 -5.48
N GLY A 351 -7.84 -27.88 -6.50
CA GLY A 351 -9.10 -28.63 -6.57
C GLY A 351 -10.33 -27.78 -6.34
N ILE A 352 -10.20 -26.45 -6.22
CA ILE A 352 -11.33 -25.58 -5.88
C ILE A 352 -12.24 -25.45 -7.11
N ASN A 353 -13.20 -26.38 -7.22
CA ASN A 353 -14.24 -26.35 -8.23
C ASN A 353 -15.38 -25.41 -7.80
N GLU A 354 -15.92 -24.67 -8.77
CA GLU A 354 -17.05 -23.74 -8.58
C GLU A 354 -18.39 -24.43 -8.24
N THR A 355 -18.41 -25.75 -8.08
CA THR A 355 -19.65 -26.50 -7.91
C THR A 355 -19.96 -26.76 -6.44
N THR A 356 -20.89 -25.95 -5.95
CA THR A 356 -21.93 -26.29 -4.95
C THR A 356 -21.48 -26.73 -3.55
N ASN A 357 -21.95 -25.94 -2.58
CA ASN A 357 -22.12 -26.29 -1.17
C ASN A 357 -20.86 -26.34 -0.30
N GLY A 358 -20.45 -25.16 0.16
CA GLY A 358 -20.10 -24.99 1.58
C GLY A 358 -18.92 -25.79 2.14
N GLY A 359 -17.90 -26.08 1.35
CA GLY A 359 -16.65 -26.68 1.84
C GLY A 359 -15.44 -26.25 1.03
N THR A 360 -14.43 -25.70 1.72
CA THR A 360 -13.06 -25.43 1.24
C THR A 360 -12.27 -26.74 1.11
N GLN A 361 -12.80 -27.76 0.45
CA GLN A 361 -12.07 -29.03 0.25
C GLN A 361 -11.38 -29.04 -1.12
N GLY A 362 -10.31 -28.24 -1.21
CA GLY A 362 -9.23 -28.49 -2.16
C GLY A 362 -8.05 -29.14 -1.42
N ASP A 363 -7.34 -30.05 -2.09
CA ASP A 363 -6.11 -30.65 -1.60
C ASP A 363 -4.98 -29.61 -1.51
N THR A 364 -3.97 -29.86 -0.68
CA THR A 364 -2.79 -28.98 -0.59
C THR A 364 -2.02 -28.96 -1.90
N ALA A 365 -1.83 -27.78 -2.48
CA ALA A 365 -1.04 -27.58 -3.70
C ALA A 365 0.46 -27.42 -3.39
N THR A 366 1.30 -27.53 -4.44
CA THR A 366 2.75 -27.33 -4.34
C THR A 366 3.16 -25.94 -4.82
N LEU A 367 3.93 -25.22 -4.02
CA LEU A 367 4.64 -24.00 -4.43
C LEU A 367 6.14 -24.29 -4.49
N MET A 368 6.72 -24.13 -5.68
CA MET A 368 8.18 -24.18 -5.85
C MET A 368 8.77 -22.79 -5.59
N ALA A 369 9.42 -22.61 -4.44
CA ALA A 369 10.03 -21.34 -4.04
C ALA A 369 11.22 -21.54 -3.10
N ASN A 370 12.10 -20.54 -3.03
CA ASN A 370 13.06 -20.42 -1.93
C ASN A 370 12.33 -19.88 -0.71
N VAL A 371 12.24 -20.68 0.35
CA VAL A 371 11.55 -20.30 1.60
C VAL A 371 12.57 -19.86 2.63
N VAL A 372 12.35 -18.67 3.19
CA VAL A 372 13.07 -18.15 4.36
C VAL A 372 12.09 -18.12 5.52
N ILE A 373 12.44 -18.81 6.61
CA ILE A 373 11.64 -18.96 7.81
C ILE A 373 12.30 -18.13 8.91
N LYS A 374 11.52 -17.26 9.54
CA LYS A 374 11.94 -16.56 10.75
C LYS A 374 11.45 -17.36 11.96
N ASP A 375 12.36 -17.76 12.83
CA ASP A 375 12.00 -18.44 14.06
C ASP A 375 11.58 -17.45 15.17
N ASP A 376 11.13 -17.98 16.30
CA ASP A 376 10.71 -17.17 17.46
C ASP A 376 11.84 -16.32 18.07
N LYS A 377 13.10 -16.64 17.78
CA LYS A 377 14.29 -15.90 18.22
C LYS A 377 14.71 -14.83 17.20
N GLY A 378 14.05 -14.78 16.05
CA GLY A 378 14.35 -13.88 14.95
C GLY A 378 15.48 -14.35 14.03
N GLU A 379 15.95 -15.59 14.15
CA GLU A 379 16.89 -16.19 13.22
C GLU A 379 16.17 -16.52 11.90
N LEU A 380 16.80 -16.19 10.78
CA LEU A 380 16.29 -16.49 9.45
C LEU A 380 16.98 -17.74 8.93
N THR A 381 16.21 -18.76 8.56
CA THR A 381 16.73 -20.04 8.08
C THR A 381 16.05 -20.49 6.79
N THR A 382 16.71 -21.34 6.00
CA THR A 382 16.10 -21.99 4.83
C THR A 382 15.78 -23.46 5.12
N ILE A 383 14.92 -24.06 4.30
CA ILE A 383 14.68 -25.51 4.32
C ILE A 383 16.01 -26.26 4.09
N PRO A 384 16.35 -27.25 4.94
CA PRO A 384 17.62 -27.97 4.82
C PRO A 384 17.59 -28.99 3.68
N LYS A 385 18.72 -29.12 2.98
CA LYS A 385 19.03 -30.27 2.12
C LYS A 385 19.74 -31.33 2.97
N VAL A 386 19.28 -32.57 2.86
CA VAL A 386 19.83 -33.72 3.59
C VAL A 386 20.52 -34.67 2.61
N SER A 387 21.70 -35.18 2.95
CA SER A 387 22.45 -36.09 2.08
C SER A 387 23.24 -37.12 2.89
N TYR A 388 23.10 -38.41 2.52
CA TYR A 388 23.91 -39.50 3.05
C TYR A 388 25.27 -39.53 2.34
N LEU A 389 26.36 -39.53 3.09
CA LEU A 389 27.73 -39.52 2.58
C LEU A 389 28.61 -40.46 3.40
N SER A 390 29.62 -41.06 2.78
CA SER A 390 30.62 -41.87 3.49
C SER A 390 32.01 -41.43 3.12
N PHE A 391 32.92 -41.56 4.07
CA PHE A 391 34.33 -41.32 3.82
C PHE A 391 34.91 -42.45 2.96
N LYS A 392 36.08 -42.21 2.37
CA LYS A 392 36.71 -43.17 1.44
C LYS A 392 38.06 -43.71 1.93
N GLY A 393 38.50 -43.27 3.10
CA GLY A 393 39.80 -43.62 3.64
C GLY A 393 39.98 -45.11 3.86
N ASN A 394 41.13 -45.63 3.49
CA ASN A 394 41.51 -47.04 3.59
C ASN A 394 43.05 -47.18 3.68
N GLY A 395 43.55 -48.22 4.34
CA GLY A 395 44.98 -48.52 4.40
C GLY A 395 45.86 -47.53 5.15
N ALA A 396 46.84 -46.92 4.48
CA ALA A 396 48.01 -46.21 5.05
C ALA A 396 47.69 -44.96 5.93
N GLU A 397 46.43 -44.72 6.25
CA GLU A 397 45.92 -43.59 7.00
C GLU A 397 45.79 -43.87 8.52
N ILE A 398 46.39 -44.96 9.01
CA ILE A 398 46.54 -45.24 10.44
C ILE A 398 47.52 -44.25 11.06
N VAL A 399 47.09 -43.56 12.11
CA VAL A 399 48.01 -42.84 12.99
C VAL A 399 48.23 -43.65 14.27
N GLN A 400 49.51 -43.89 14.58
CA GLN A 400 49.94 -44.40 15.89
C GLN A 400 50.55 -43.24 16.67
N GLY A 401 49.88 -42.80 17.74
CA GLY A 401 50.42 -41.83 18.71
C GLY A 401 49.99 -40.36 18.54
N ALA A 402 50.38 -39.55 19.53
CA ALA A 402 49.88 -38.18 19.77
C ALA A 402 50.47 -37.06 18.86
N ASN A 403 51.31 -37.40 17.89
CA ASN A 403 52.09 -36.42 17.11
C ASN A 403 51.48 -36.06 15.74
N TYR A 404 50.26 -36.50 15.44
CA TYR A 404 49.57 -36.11 14.20
C TYR A 404 48.94 -34.73 14.35
N ASN A 405 49.45 -33.76 13.59
CA ASN A 405 48.82 -32.46 13.43
C ASN A 405 47.94 -32.49 12.18
N GLY A 406 46.66 -32.81 12.36
CA GLY A 406 45.68 -32.81 11.29
C GLY A 406 45.36 -31.38 10.84
N ASN A 407 45.94 -30.96 9.73
CA ASN A 407 45.51 -29.76 9.03
C ASN A 407 44.78 -30.13 7.73
N ILE A 408 44.02 -29.18 7.20
CA ILE A 408 43.20 -29.44 6.01
C ILE A 408 44.03 -29.86 4.79
N THR A 409 45.26 -29.34 4.65
CA THR A 409 46.18 -29.70 3.56
C THR A 409 46.53 -31.19 3.59
N SER A 410 46.90 -31.72 4.76
CA SER A 410 47.25 -33.14 4.90
C SER A 410 46.03 -34.06 4.77
N ALA A 411 44.83 -33.58 5.11
CA ALA A 411 43.59 -34.30 4.84
C ALA A 411 43.28 -34.40 3.34
N ILE A 412 43.52 -33.32 2.58
CA ILE A 412 43.34 -33.30 1.11
C ILE A 412 44.30 -34.28 0.43
N GLU A 413 45.57 -34.31 0.84
CA GLU A 413 46.59 -35.21 0.27
C GLU A 413 46.29 -36.70 0.47
N ARG A 414 45.58 -37.07 1.55
CA ARG A 414 45.25 -38.46 1.89
C ARG A 414 44.04 -39.02 1.14
N ASN A 415 43.22 -38.18 0.51
CA ASN A 415 42.12 -38.56 -0.39
C ASN A 415 40.96 -39.39 0.24
N GLY A 416 40.71 -39.21 1.54
CA GLY A 416 39.61 -39.89 2.28
C GLY A 416 38.45 -38.99 2.73
N LEU A 417 38.61 -37.66 2.65
CA LEU A 417 37.65 -36.67 3.14
C LEU A 417 36.37 -36.58 2.28
N ILE A 418 35.34 -35.96 2.83
CA ILE A 418 34.10 -35.65 2.10
C ILE A 418 34.14 -34.17 1.70
N TYR A 419 34.07 -33.90 0.39
CA TYR A 419 33.93 -32.56 -0.15
C TYR A 419 32.49 -32.29 -0.59
N ILE A 420 31.96 -31.12 -0.24
CA ILE A 420 30.60 -30.69 -0.59
C ILE A 420 30.66 -29.25 -1.13
N PRO A 421 30.25 -28.97 -2.37
CA PRO A 421 30.21 -27.61 -2.90
C PRO A 421 29.38 -26.65 -2.03
N LEU A 422 29.84 -25.41 -1.90
CA LEU A 422 29.17 -24.38 -1.09
C LEU A 422 27.83 -23.99 -1.73
N GLN A 423 26.74 -24.05 -0.96
CA GLN A 423 25.42 -23.71 -1.45
C GLN A 423 25.26 -22.20 -1.68
N THR A 424 24.49 -21.83 -2.71
CA THR A 424 24.11 -20.43 -2.93
C THR A 424 22.92 -20.07 -2.06
N CYS A 425 23.13 -19.17 -1.10
CA CYS A 425 22.08 -18.74 -0.18
C CYS A 425 21.20 -17.63 -0.75
N PRO A 426 19.90 -17.60 -0.40
CA PRO A 426 19.00 -16.53 -0.81
C PRO A 426 19.35 -15.19 -0.14
N ILE A 427 18.77 -14.11 -0.66
CA ILE A 427 18.88 -12.77 -0.09
C ILE A 427 18.17 -12.74 1.26
N ASN A 428 18.75 -12.05 2.24
CA ASN A 428 18.09 -11.76 3.51
C ASN A 428 16.93 -10.78 3.26
N PRO A 429 15.66 -11.18 3.49
CA PRO A 429 14.50 -10.33 3.27
C PRO A 429 14.43 -9.11 4.21
N GLU A 430 15.15 -9.14 5.34
CA GLU A 430 15.13 -8.07 6.35
C GLU A 430 16.31 -7.10 6.21
N ASP A 431 17.27 -7.36 5.31
CA ASP A 431 18.43 -6.50 5.10
C ASP A 431 18.22 -5.54 3.91
N PRO A 432 18.19 -4.21 4.13
CA PRO A 432 18.13 -3.21 3.06
C PRO A 432 19.31 -3.31 2.08
N GLY A 433 20.47 -3.78 2.55
CA GLY A 433 21.68 -3.99 1.77
C GLY A 433 21.65 -5.23 0.86
N LYS A 434 20.58 -6.04 0.95
CA LYS A 434 20.41 -7.30 0.20
C LYS A 434 21.55 -8.30 0.43
N ALA A 435 22.18 -8.30 1.61
CA ALA A 435 23.17 -9.33 1.92
C ALA A 435 22.52 -10.72 1.87
N ARG A 436 23.30 -11.73 1.47
CA ARG A 436 22.84 -13.12 1.45
C ARG A 436 22.99 -13.74 2.84
N LEU A 437 22.12 -14.70 3.15
CA LEU A 437 22.29 -15.55 4.32
C LEU A 437 23.61 -16.33 4.24
N PHE A 438 24.15 -16.74 5.39
CA PHE A 438 25.37 -17.52 5.46
C PHE A 438 25.08 -19.00 5.18
N PRO A 439 25.90 -19.68 4.36
CA PRO A 439 25.79 -21.12 4.18
C PRO A 439 26.17 -21.84 5.48
N ARG A 440 25.44 -22.91 5.79
CA ARG A 440 25.61 -23.73 6.99
C ARG A 440 25.73 -25.20 6.62
N LEU A 441 26.55 -25.92 7.38
CA LEU A 441 26.68 -27.36 7.29
C LEU A 441 26.76 -27.92 8.71
N SER A 442 25.98 -28.97 8.96
CA SER A 442 26.15 -29.84 10.12
C SER A 442 26.17 -31.29 9.64
N VAL A 443 26.88 -32.14 10.37
CA VAL A 443 27.01 -33.56 10.05
C VAL A 443 26.69 -34.40 11.28
N ALA A 444 25.97 -35.49 11.08
CA ALA A 444 25.69 -36.48 12.12
C ALA A 444 26.19 -37.85 11.67
N ILE A 445 26.67 -38.67 12.60
CA ILE A 445 27.07 -40.06 12.29
C ILE A 445 25.81 -40.84 11.89
N SER A 446 25.86 -41.51 10.74
CA SER A 446 24.81 -42.43 10.30
C SER A 446 25.14 -43.87 10.70
N SER A 447 26.33 -44.34 10.36
CA SER A 447 26.81 -45.68 10.72
C SER A 447 28.32 -45.64 10.92
N VAL A 448 28.79 -46.37 11.92
CA VAL A 448 30.21 -46.51 12.24
C VAL A 448 30.49 -47.94 12.68
N VAL A 449 31.55 -48.53 12.14
CA VAL A 449 32.04 -49.84 12.58
C VAL A 449 33.49 -49.70 13.05
N PRO A 450 33.80 -50.06 14.31
CA PRO A 450 35.17 -50.10 14.81
C PRO A 450 35.90 -51.32 14.25
N GLU A 451 36.05 -51.40 12.95
CA GLU A 451 36.76 -52.49 12.28
C GLU A 451 38.28 -52.34 12.42
N SER A 452 38.94 -53.45 12.71
CA SER A 452 40.40 -53.55 12.62
C SER A 452 40.80 -53.93 11.19
N MET A 453 41.85 -53.31 10.65
CA MET A 453 42.35 -53.69 9.33
C MET A 453 42.76 -55.16 9.25
N ASP A 454 42.56 -55.75 8.08
CA ASP A 454 43.06 -57.08 7.74
C ASP A 454 44.60 -57.10 7.57
N ASN A 455 45.14 -58.29 7.28
CA ASN A 455 46.58 -58.50 7.07
C ASN A 455 47.14 -57.74 5.84
N ASN A 456 46.27 -57.25 4.94
CA ASN A 456 46.63 -56.47 3.77
C ASN A 456 46.49 -54.95 4.02
N ASN A 457 46.28 -54.54 5.28
CA ASN A 457 45.96 -53.17 5.66
C ASN A 457 44.72 -52.64 4.94
N ASN A 458 43.64 -53.42 4.88
CA ASN A 458 42.36 -52.96 4.34
C ASN A 458 41.25 -53.04 5.38
N LEU A 459 40.35 -52.07 5.33
CA LEU A 459 39.02 -52.17 5.95
C LEU A 459 38.11 -52.95 4.99
N GLN A 460 37.39 -53.95 5.48
CA GLN A 460 36.42 -54.72 4.69
C GLN A 460 35.06 -54.02 4.64
N ILE A 461 34.72 -53.26 5.68
CA ILE A 461 33.47 -52.49 5.74
C ILE A 461 33.55 -51.29 4.82
N ASP A 462 32.57 -51.19 3.94
CA ASP A 462 32.32 -50.03 3.09
C ASP A 462 30.88 -49.53 3.33
N LEU A 463 30.76 -48.30 3.83
CA LEU A 463 29.48 -47.66 4.14
C LEU A 463 29.05 -46.66 3.07
N THR A 464 29.57 -46.75 1.84
CA THR A 464 29.19 -45.82 0.75
C THR A 464 27.74 -45.94 0.30
N LYS A 465 27.07 -47.05 0.59
CA LYS A 465 25.69 -47.32 0.19
C LYS A 465 24.86 -47.74 1.40
N GLU A 466 23.99 -46.84 1.85
CA GLU A 466 23.10 -47.04 3.00
C GLU A 466 22.31 -48.37 2.93
N SER A 467 21.80 -48.72 1.75
CA SER A 467 21.01 -49.94 1.53
C SER A 467 21.79 -51.25 1.74
N THR A 468 23.13 -51.20 1.74
CA THR A 468 24.00 -52.38 1.84
C THR A 468 24.99 -52.29 3.00
N ASN A 469 24.80 -51.37 3.95
CA ASN A 469 25.71 -51.20 5.10
C ASN A 469 25.96 -52.50 5.89
N ARG A 470 24.97 -53.41 5.89
CA ARG A 470 25.03 -54.71 6.59
C ARG A 470 25.43 -55.90 5.69
N ALA A 471 25.76 -55.66 4.42
CA ALA A 471 26.05 -56.72 3.46
C ALA A 471 27.47 -57.29 3.57
N HIS A 472 28.37 -56.58 4.25
CA HIS A 472 29.76 -56.99 4.44
C HIS A 472 29.89 -57.94 5.64
N GLY A 473 30.62 -59.04 5.46
CA GLY A 473 31.07 -59.88 6.58
C GLY A 473 32.15 -59.15 7.39
N ILE A 474 32.12 -59.30 8.72
CA ILE A 474 33.09 -58.62 9.59
C ILE A 474 33.97 -59.66 10.28
N ASP A 475 35.25 -59.67 9.91
CA ASP A 475 36.21 -60.65 10.43
C ASP A 475 36.79 -60.21 11.78
N ASN A 476 36.98 -58.90 12.00
CA ASN A 476 37.53 -58.36 13.25
C ASN A 476 36.90 -57.02 13.64
N VAL A 477 36.01 -57.05 14.64
CA VAL A 477 35.44 -55.86 15.29
C VAL A 477 36.24 -55.56 16.55
N GLY A 478 36.91 -54.40 16.58
CA GLY A 478 37.57 -53.86 17.75
C GLY A 478 36.62 -53.13 18.70
N LYS A 479 37.16 -52.55 19.78
CA LYS A 479 36.40 -51.70 20.70
C LYS A 479 36.40 -50.26 20.19
N PHE A 480 35.22 -49.65 20.20
CA PHE A 480 35.02 -48.28 19.72
C PHE A 480 35.52 -47.25 20.73
N GLY A 481 36.45 -46.39 20.30
CA GLY A 481 37.00 -45.29 21.10
C GLY A 481 36.32 -43.94 20.88
N GLY A 482 35.37 -43.86 19.95
CA GLY A 482 34.67 -42.63 19.59
C GLY A 482 35.04 -42.09 18.21
N VAL A 483 34.32 -41.06 17.77
CA VAL A 483 34.52 -40.34 16.50
C VAL A 483 34.57 -38.84 16.80
N ALA A 484 35.56 -38.14 16.26
CA ALA A 484 35.54 -36.69 16.14
C ALA A 484 35.30 -36.32 14.67
N LEU A 485 34.32 -35.44 14.43
CA LEU A 485 33.99 -34.90 13.11
C LEU A 485 34.36 -33.42 13.09
N GLN A 486 35.02 -32.99 12.03
CA GLN A 486 35.39 -31.60 11.82
C GLN A 486 34.92 -31.14 10.45
N ILE A 487 34.42 -29.91 10.39
CA ILE A 487 33.95 -29.26 9.17
C ILE A 487 34.80 -28.01 8.97
N ASP A 488 35.38 -27.87 7.78
CA ASP A 488 36.16 -26.71 7.38
C ASP A 488 35.57 -26.09 6.10
N GLN A 489 35.47 -24.76 6.06
CA GLN A 489 35.10 -24.04 4.85
C GLN A 489 36.34 -23.77 4.00
N LEU A 490 36.34 -24.24 2.77
CA LEU A 490 37.42 -24.06 1.80
C LEU A 490 37.12 -22.93 0.83
N GLY A 491 38.16 -22.15 0.54
CA GLY A 491 38.15 -21.19 -0.55
C GLY A 491 38.08 -21.87 -1.92
N ALA A 492 37.71 -21.10 -2.94
CA ALA A 492 37.71 -21.57 -4.32
C ALA A 492 39.11 -22.00 -4.77
N GLY A 493 39.21 -23.13 -5.48
CA GLY A 493 40.46 -23.68 -6.01
C GLY A 493 41.38 -24.34 -4.97
N VAL A 494 40.96 -24.46 -3.70
CA VAL A 494 41.74 -25.15 -2.66
C VAL A 494 41.66 -26.67 -2.80
N MET A 495 40.51 -27.21 -3.18
CA MET A 495 40.32 -28.66 -3.34
C MET A 495 40.71 -29.10 -4.77
N PRO A 496 41.64 -30.05 -4.94
CA PRO A 496 42.02 -30.55 -6.26
C PRO A 496 40.83 -31.12 -7.03
N GLY A 497 40.67 -30.71 -8.29
CA GLY A 497 39.55 -31.11 -9.14
C GLY A 497 38.25 -30.34 -8.90
N HIS A 498 38.21 -29.41 -7.95
CA HIS A 498 37.04 -28.61 -7.59
C HIS A 498 37.37 -27.10 -7.61
N PRO A 499 37.05 -26.39 -8.71
CA PRO A 499 37.33 -24.95 -8.82
C PRO A 499 36.49 -24.09 -7.87
N GLU A 500 35.34 -24.57 -7.43
CA GLU A 500 34.43 -23.87 -6.53
C GLU A 500 34.84 -23.90 -5.05
N ALA A 501 34.33 -22.94 -4.26
CA ALA A 501 34.42 -23.00 -2.80
C ALA A 501 33.52 -24.12 -2.26
N GLY A 502 33.88 -24.71 -1.13
CA GLY A 502 33.15 -25.84 -0.59
C GLY A 502 33.41 -26.12 0.88
N TRP A 503 32.75 -27.13 1.40
CA TRP A 503 32.96 -27.70 2.71
C TRP A 503 33.84 -28.94 2.59
N ALA A 504 34.80 -29.06 3.49
CA ALA A 504 35.50 -30.31 3.73
C ALA A 504 35.08 -30.86 5.09
N VAL A 505 34.67 -32.12 5.09
CA VAL A 505 34.37 -32.86 6.31
C VAL A 505 35.45 -33.91 6.48
N THR A 506 36.06 -33.92 7.66
CA THR A 506 37.07 -34.89 8.06
C THR A 506 36.63 -35.59 9.34
N ALA A 507 37.15 -36.79 9.57
CA ALA A 507 36.87 -37.54 10.78
C ALA A 507 38.12 -38.18 11.37
N THR A 508 38.15 -38.36 12.68
CA THR A 508 39.05 -39.30 13.34
C THR A 508 38.24 -40.31 14.14
N THR A 509 38.59 -41.60 14.01
CA THR A 509 37.89 -42.69 14.70
C THR A 509 38.88 -43.46 15.56
N GLY A 510 38.62 -43.56 16.85
CA GLY A 510 39.42 -44.37 17.77
C GLY A 510 39.00 -45.83 17.71
N ASN A 511 39.96 -46.74 17.56
CA ASN A 511 39.73 -48.17 17.59
C ASN A 511 40.77 -48.89 18.45
N TYR A 512 40.34 -49.88 19.22
CA TYR A 512 41.20 -50.82 19.93
C TYR A 512 41.02 -52.24 19.40
N ASP A 513 42.06 -52.80 18.81
CA ASP A 513 42.07 -54.15 18.28
C ASP A 513 42.24 -55.18 19.40
N GLY A 514 41.20 -55.97 19.66
CA GLY A 514 41.20 -56.97 20.73
C GLY A 514 42.13 -58.16 20.47
N ASN A 515 42.53 -58.39 19.22
CA ASN A 515 43.34 -59.57 18.86
C ASN A 515 44.84 -59.36 19.11
N ASN A 516 45.34 -58.13 18.94
CA ASN A 516 46.76 -57.80 19.14
C ASN A 516 47.00 -56.73 20.23
N GLY A 517 45.93 -56.19 20.83
CA GLY A 517 45.99 -55.19 21.88
C GLY A 517 46.38 -53.78 21.41
N ALA A 518 46.41 -53.51 20.10
CA ALA A 518 46.83 -52.23 19.55
C ALA A 518 45.69 -51.19 19.56
N ALA A 519 45.98 -49.99 20.06
CA ALA A 519 45.12 -48.82 19.90
C ALA A 519 45.52 -48.04 18.64
N ARG A 520 44.54 -47.73 17.78
CA ARG A 520 44.72 -47.06 16.49
C ARG A 520 43.74 -45.91 16.33
N VAL A 521 44.17 -44.86 15.62
CA VAL A 521 43.27 -43.80 15.15
C VAL A 521 43.22 -43.85 13.65
N TYR A 522 42.01 -43.96 13.10
CA TYR A 522 41.77 -43.89 11.66
C TYR A 522 41.30 -42.51 11.25
N ILE A 523 41.89 -41.96 10.19
CA ILE A 523 41.48 -40.69 9.61
C ILE A 523 40.50 -40.98 8.47
N SER A 524 39.32 -40.37 8.53
CA SER A 524 38.27 -40.44 7.50
C SER A 524 38.03 -41.86 6.92
N PRO A 525 37.81 -42.89 7.77
CA PRO A 525 37.73 -44.27 7.29
C PRO A 525 36.42 -44.57 6.55
N LYS A 526 36.47 -45.42 5.53
CA LYS A 526 35.26 -45.89 4.81
C LYS A 526 34.29 -46.73 5.66
N SER A 527 34.71 -47.15 6.85
CA SER A 527 33.87 -47.75 7.88
C SER A 527 33.06 -46.71 8.70
N LEU A 528 33.05 -45.45 8.26
CA LEU A 528 32.25 -44.36 8.82
C LEU A 528 31.40 -43.70 7.71
N SER A 529 30.13 -43.48 8.02
CA SER A 529 29.19 -42.71 7.19
C SER A 529 28.44 -41.67 8.01
N ILE A 530 28.01 -40.61 7.34
CA ILE A 530 27.38 -39.43 7.92
C ILE A 530 26.11 -39.05 7.16
N VAL A 531 25.24 -38.29 7.84
CA VAL A 531 24.19 -37.50 7.22
C VAL A 531 24.59 -36.03 7.29
N ALA A 532 24.71 -35.39 6.14
CA ALA A 532 24.99 -33.97 5.99
C ALA A 532 23.68 -33.17 5.89
N PHE A 533 23.58 -32.12 6.70
CA PHE A 533 22.47 -31.17 6.72
C PHE A 533 23.00 -29.81 6.24
N MET A 534 22.51 -29.33 5.09
CA MET A 534 22.90 -28.05 4.50
C MET A 534 21.73 -27.08 4.48
N TRP A 535 21.89 -25.89 5.04
CA TRP A 535 20.89 -24.82 4.98
C TRP A 535 21.57 -23.46 4.93
N CYS A 536 20.82 -22.39 4.86
CA CYS A 536 21.33 -21.03 4.99
C CYS A 536 20.73 -20.38 6.23
N SER A 537 21.50 -19.56 6.94
CA SER A 537 21.07 -18.90 8.17
C SER A 537 21.58 -17.46 8.27
N SER A 538 20.88 -16.59 9.00
CA SER A 538 21.41 -15.28 9.41
C SER A 538 22.57 -15.39 10.42
N VAL A 539 22.74 -16.55 11.06
CA VAL A 539 23.84 -16.87 11.97
C VAL A 539 24.97 -17.56 11.20
N LYS A 540 26.21 -17.12 11.43
CA LYS A 540 27.41 -17.69 10.79
C LYS A 540 27.69 -19.13 11.23
N GLN A 541 28.41 -19.87 10.40
CA GLN A 541 28.99 -21.16 10.78
C GLN A 541 29.99 -20.96 11.94
N LEU A 542 30.01 -21.92 12.87
CA LEU A 542 30.95 -21.96 13.99
C LEU A 542 32.29 -22.53 13.56
#